data_AF-A0A061QL41-F1
#
_entry.id   AF-A0A061QL41-F1
#
_cell.length_a   1.000
_cell.length_b   1.000
_cell.length_c   1.000
_cell.angle_alpha   90.00
_cell.angle_beta   90.00
_cell.angle_gamma   90.00
#
_symmetry.space_group_name_H-M   'P 1'
#
loop_
_entity.id
_entity.type
_entity.pdbx_description
1 polymer ?
#
loop_
_entity_poly.entity_id
_entity_poly.type
_entity_poly.pdbx_seq_one_letter_code
_entity_poly.pdbx_strand_id
1 'polypeptide(L)'
;ILDWEAHALSACGEPPKLKRFTGRPNDYSPKARLLNYLGYKLPFDRHDWYVERCGSEVRYVIDFYNAAPGPGAQPVAMHLDVRPALDSPRAMAERVLMQLRTLVGR
;
A
#
# COMPACT_ATOMS: atom_id res chain seq x y z
N ILE A 1 -3.80 -5.19 2.04
CA ILE A 1 -4.36 -5.30 0.67
C ILE A 1 -5.81 -5.76 0.72
N LEU A 2 -6.13 -6.90 1.36
CA LEU A 2 -7.53 -7.34 1.49
C LEU A 2 -8.47 -6.28 2.09
N ASP A 3 -8.00 -5.49 3.05
CA ASP A 3 -8.75 -4.34 3.59
C ASP A 3 -9.07 -3.28 2.50
N TRP A 4 -8.12 -2.97 1.63
CA TRP A 4 -8.36 -2.12 0.46
C TRP A 4 -9.35 -2.76 -0.52
N GLU A 5 -9.27 -4.07 -0.72
CA GLU A 5 -10.15 -4.83 -1.62
C GLU A 5 -11.59 -4.87 -1.12
N ALA A 6 -11.81 -5.04 0.18
CA ALA A 6 -13.13 -4.98 0.82
C ALA A 6 -13.84 -3.62 0.62
N HIS A 7 -13.06 -2.60 0.26
CA HIS A 7 -13.49 -1.23 0.10
C HIS A 7 -13.37 -0.71 -1.33
N ALA A 8 -12.91 -1.55 -2.26
CA ALA A 8 -12.71 -1.18 -3.66
C ALA A 8 -14.04 -0.83 -4.34
N LEU A 9 -13.98 0.07 -5.32
CA LEU A 9 -15.17 0.56 -6.06
C LEU A 9 -15.74 -0.46 -7.06
N SER A 10 -15.42 -1.75 -6.93
CA SER A 10 -15.83 -2.82 -7.87
C SER A 10 -16.94 -3.68 -7.29
N ALA A 11 -17.97 -3.94 -8.09
CA ALA A 11 -19.15 -4.70 -7.71
C ALA A 11 -19.26 -6.10 -8.36
N CYS A 12 -18.20 -6.61 -8.99
CA CYS A 12 -18.29 -7.85 -9.78
C CYS A 12 -18.46 -9.14 -8.95
N GLY A 13 -18.43 -9.06 -7.61
CA GLY A 13 -18.69 -10.22 -6.73
C GLY A 13 -17.59 -11.29 -6.70
N GLU A 14 -16.54 -11.15 -7.51
CA GLU A 14 -15.41 -12.07 -7.54
C GLU A 14 -14.37 -11.72 -6.46
N PRO A 15 -13.79 -12.72 -5.77
CA PRO A 15 -12.71 -12.47 -4.84
C PRO A 15 -11.44 -12.01 -5.59
N PRO A 16 -10.68 -11.05 -5.03
CA PRO A 16 -9.42 -10.62 -5.61
C PRO A 16 -8.41 -11.76 -5.64
N LYS A 17 -7.64 -11.87 -6.73
CA LYS A 17 -6.61 -12.92 -6.88
C LYS A 17 -5.23 -12.29 -6.98
N LEU A 18 -4.24 -12.84 -6.27
CA LEU A 18 -2.86 -12.43 -6.45
C LEU A 18 -2.37 -12.94 -7.81
N LYS A 19 -2.03 -12.01 -8.70
CA LYS A 19 -1.50 -12.33 -10.02
C LYS A 19 0.01 -12.44 -10.02
N ARG A 20 0.70 -11.49 -9.37
CA ARG A 20 2.15 -11.54 -9.19
C ARG A 20 2.63 -10.69 -8.02
N PHE A 21 3.79 -11.08 -7.50
CA PHE A 21 4.53 -10.35 -6.48
C PHE A 21 5.89 -9.98 -7.06
N THR A 22 6.27 -8.70 -6.99
CA THR A 22 7.52 -8.21 -7.59
C THR A 22 8.29 -7.37 -6.58
N GLY A 23 9.49 -7.82 -6.23
CA GLY A 23 10.45 -7.05 -5.45
C GLY A 23 10.96 -5.82 -6.22
N ARG A 24 11.05 -4.70 -5.53
CA ARG A 24 11.49 -3.40 -6.05
C ARG A 24 12.52 -2.74 -5.10
N PRO A 25 13.58 -3.45 -4.65
CA PRO A 25 14.46 -2.98 -3.59
C PRO A 25 15.23 -1.69 -3.94
N ASN A 26 15.46 -1.44 -5.23
CA ASN A 26 16.18 -0.25 -5.71
C ASN A 26 15.26 0.92 -6.10
N ASP A 27 13.93 0.76 -5.99
CA ASP A 27 12.99 1.78 -6.45
C ASP A 27 12.21 2.40 -5.29
N TYR A 28 12.26 3.71 -5.14
CA TYR A 28 11.41 4.42 -4.17
C TYR A 28 10.08 4.87 -4.77
N SER A 29 9.00 4.73 -3.99
CA SER A 29 7.69 5.27 -4.39
C SER A 29 7.71 6.81 -4.43
N PRO A 30 6.87 7.46 -5.27
CA PRO A 30 6.79 8.93 -5.28
C PRO A 30 6.46 9.53 -3.91
N LYS A 31 5.63 8.85 -3.12
CA LYS A 31 5.30 9.23 -1.74
C LYS A 31 6.53 9.15 -0.84
N ALA A 32 7.30 8.06 -0.90
CA ALA A 32 8.51 7.89 -0.11
C ALA A 32 9.55 8.97 -0.44
N ARG A 33 9.73 9.32 -1.72
CA ARG A 33 10.63 10.42 -2.13
C ARG A 33 10.18 11.78 -1.56
N LEU A 34 8.89 12.09 -1.63
CA LEU A 34 8.34 13.32 -1.09
C LEU A 34 8.51 13.39 0.44
N LEU A 35 8.19 12.32 1.16
CA LEU A 35 8.37 12.26 2.61
C LEU A 35 9.85 12.36 2.99
N ASN A 36 10.75 11.75 2.22
CA ASN A 36 12.17 11.86 2.48
C ASN A 36 12.70 13.28 2.30
N TYR A 37 12.21 14.02 1.31
CA TYR A 37 12.49 15.44 1.16
C TYR A 37 12.05 16.26 2.39
N LEU A 38 11.01 15.83 3.10
CA LEU A 38 10.53 16.42 4.36
C LEU A 38 11.25 15.89 5.61
N GLY A 39 12.32 15.09 5.46
CA GLY A 39 13.14 14.57 6.56
C GLY A 39 12.72 13.20 7.10
N TYR A 40 11.70 12.55 6.52
CA TYR A 40 11.33 11.20 6.91
C TYR A 40 12.31 10.16 6.34
N LYS A 41 12.40 8.99 6.99
CA LYS A 41 13.25 7.89 6.51
C LYS A 41 12.64 7.22 5.27
N LEU A 42 13.49 6.83 4.33
CA LEU A 42 13.10 6.00 3.19
C LEU A 42 12.76 4.57 3.64
N PRO A 43 11.90 3.86 2.90
CA PRO A 43 11.67 2.44 3.15
C PRO A 43 12.95 1.65 2.88
N PHE A 44 13.20 0.61 3.68
CA PHE A 44 14.36 -0.27 3.49
C PHE A 44 14.10 -1.32 2.40
N ASP A 45 12.83 -1.54 2.07
CA ASP A 45 12.41 -2.46 1.03
C ASP A 45 11.07 -2.01 0.44
N ARG A 46 10.84 -2.32 -0.83
CA ARG A 46 9.60 -2.03 -1.53
C ARG A 46 9.19 -3.24 -2.35
N HIS A 47 7.91 -3.52 -2.34
CA HIS A 47 7.29 -4.49 -3.21
C HIS A 47 6.07 -3.94 -3.95
N ASP A 48 5.85 -4.47 -5.14
CA ASP A 48 4.60 -4.29 -5.87
C ASP A 48 3.79 -5.59 -5.87
N TRP A 49 2.54 -5.52 -5.44
CA TRP A 49 1.56 -6.61 -5.56
C TRP A 49 0.62 -6.30 -6.72
N TYR A 50 0.36 -7.28 -7.55
CA TYR A 50 -0.57 -7.15 -8.66
C TYR A 50 -1.75 -8.08 -8.39
N VAL A 51 -2.91 -7.48 -8.28
CA VAL A 51 -4.16 -8.15 -7.97
C VAL A 51 -5.02 -8.14 -9.22
N GLU A 52 -5.53 -9.31 -9.59
CA GLU A 52 -6.58 -9.43 -10.60
C GLU A 52 -7.94 -9.28 -9.92
N ARG A 53 -8.75 -8.35 -10.42
CA ARG A 53 -10.08 -8.02 -9.92
C ARG A 53 -10.98 -7.59 -11.07
N CYS A 54 -12.13 -8.26 -11.23
CA CYS A 54 -13.09 -7.99 -12.31
C CYS A 54 -12.43 -7.95 -13.71
N GLY A 55 -11.51 -8.88 -13.98
CA GLY A 55 -10.74 -8.90 -15.24
C GLY A 55 -9.77 -7.74 -15.45
N SER A 56 -9.53 -6.91 -14.43
CA SER A 56 -8.55 -5.81 -14.45
C SER A 56 -7.39 -6.10 -13.51
N GLU A 57 -6.17 -5.70 -13.91
CA GLU A 57 -4.99 -5.76 -13.05
C GLU A 57 -4.86 -4.45 -12.25
N VAL A 58 -4.84 -4.56 -10.93
CA VAL A 58 -4.65 -3.45 -10.00
C VAL A 58 -3.31 -3.64 -9.30
N ARG A 59 -2.45 -2.65 -9.40
CA ARG A 59 -1.14 -2.65 -8.73
C ARG A 59 -1.23 -1.99 -7.36
N TYR A 60 -0.67 -2.63 -6.34
CA TYR A 60 -0.47 -2.12 -4.99
C TYR A 60 1.02 -1.91 -4.74
N VAL A 61 1.35 -0.81 -4.09
CA VAL A 61 2.70 -0.51 -3.61
C VAL A 61 2.73 -0.79 -2.11
N ILE A 62 3.76 -1.52 -1.68
CA ILE A 62 4.04 -1.84 -0.28
C ILE A 62 5.44 -1.30 0.03
N ASP A 63 5.50 -0.24 0.84
CA ASP A 63 6.76 0.29 1.34
C ASP A 63 6.99 -0.22 2.78
N PHE A 64 8.14 -0.83 3.04
CA PHE A 64 8.53 -1.37 4.36
C PHE A 64 9.46 -0.41 5.08
N TYR A 65 9.09 0.01 6.29
CA TYR A 65 9.86 0.93 7.12
C TYR A 65 10.25 0.27 8.45
N ASN A 66 11.45 0.61 8.93
CA ASN A 66 11.89 0.21 10.26
C ASN A 66 11.06 0.95 11.32
N ALA A 67 10.46 0.22 12.26
CA ALA A 67 9.92 0.85 13.46
C ALA A 67 11.02 1.05 14.51
N ALA A 68 10.74 1.90 15.49
CA ALA A 68 11.57 1.96 16.69
C ALA A 68 11.50 0.59 17.42
N PRO A 69 12.62 0.10 17.97
CA PRO A 69 12.60 -1.06 18.85
C PRO A 69 11.64 -0.79 20.02
N GLY A 70 10.75 -1.74 20.30
CA GLY A 70 9.94 -1.68 21.51
C GLY A 70 10.82 -1.81 22.77
N PRO A 71 10.36 -1.35 23.93
CA PRO A 71 11.08 -1.59 25.18
C PRO A 71 11.22 -3.09 25.45
N GLY A 72 12.45 -3.54 25.75
CA GLY A 72 12.80 -4.94 26.02
C GLY A 72 13.32 -5.72 24.81
N ALA A 73 13.33 -7.05 24.89
CA ALA A 73 13.71 -7.97 23.80
C ALA A 73 12.56 -8.28 22.83
N GLN A 74 11.65 -7.32 22.63
CA GLN A 74 10.52 -7.46 21.72
C GLN A 74 11.05 -7.55 20.27
N PRO A 75 10.45 -8.38 19.40
CA PRO A 75 10.84 -8.45 18.00
C PRO A 75 10.73 -7.08 17.33
N VAL A 76 11.66 -6.79 16.41
CA VAL A 76 11.71 -5.53 15.66
C VAL A 76 10.37 -5.34 14.95
N ALA A 77 9.62 -4.31 15.37
CA ALA A 77 8.41 -3.93 14.68
C ALA A 77 8.78 -3.31 13.32
N MET A 78 7.91 -3.52 12.33
CA MET A 78 8.02 -2.89 11.02
C MET A 78 6.70 -2.23 10.68
N HIS A 79 6.78 -1.08 10.03
CA HIS A 79 5.61 -0.35 9.56
C HIS A 79 5.47 -0.57 8.06
N LEU A 80 4.29 -1.01 7.63
CA LEU A 80 3.98 -1.20 6.21
C LEU A 80 3.04 -0.08 5.77
N ASP A 81 3.45 0.64 4.74
CA ASP A 81 2.58 1.57 4.02
C ASP A 81 2.09 0.89 2.74
N VAL A 82 0.83 0.45 2.77
CA VAL A 82 0.19 -0.33 1.70
C VAL A 82 -0.89 0.51 1.04
N ARG A 83 -0.84 0.65 -0.29
CA ARG A 83 -1.81 1.46 -1.05
C ARG A 83 -1.88 1.07 -2.53
N PRO A 84 -3.02 1.29 -3.22
CA PRO A 84 -3.09 1.20 -4.68
C PRO A 84 -2.05 2.12 -5.33
N ALA A 85 -1.41 1.72 -6.41
CA ALA A 85 -0.52 2.57 -7.20
C ALA A 85 -1.32 3.68 -7.91
N LEU A 86 -0.76 4.87 -8.06
CA LEU A 86 -1.43 6.00 -8.75
C LEU A 86 -1.31 5.89 -10.26
N ASP A 87 -1.66 4.72 -10.81
CA ASP A 87 -1.55 4.43 -12.24
C ASP A 87 -2.88 4.69 -12.98
N SER A 88 -3.96 4.96 -12.25
CA SER A 88 -5.28 5.25 -12.81
C SER A 88 -6.10 6.23 -11.94
N PRO A 89 -7.06 6.97 -12.54
CA PRO A 89 -7.99 7.83 -11.79
C PRO A 89 -8.79 7.05 -10.74
N ARG A 90 -9.14 5.80 -11.04
CA ARG A 90 -9.82 4.89 -10.11
C ARG A 90 -8.98 4.64 -8.86
N ALA A 91 -7.70 4.33 -9.03
CA ALA A 91 -6.81 4.08 -7.90
C ALA A 91 -6.62 5.34 -7.03
N MET A 92 -6.63 6.52 -7.64
CA MET A 92 -6.67 7.79 -6.90
C MET A 92 -7.97 7.95 -6.10
N ALA A 93 -9.13 7.69 -6.71
CA ALA A 93 -10.42 7.75 -6.02
C ALA A 93 -10.50 6.75 -4.87
N GLU A 94 -10.01 5.52 -5.06
CA GLU A 94 -9.93 4.49 -4.01
C GLU A 94 -9.08 4.98 -2.83
N ARG A 95 -7.94 5.66 -3.08
CA ARG A 95 -7.13 6.26 -2.00
C ARG A 95 -7.87 7.35 -1.23
N VAL A 96 -8.55 8.26 -1.93
CA VAL A 96 -9.32 9.33 -1.29
C VAL A 96 -10.44 8.75 -0.45
N LEU A 97 -11.19 7.78 -1.00
CA LEU A 97 -12.28 7.11 -0.28
C LEU A 97 -11.79 6.41 0.99
N MET A 98 -10.67 5.68 0.92
CA MET A 98 -10.08 5.04 2.09
C MET A 98 -9.65 6.07 3.14
N GLN A 99 -9.05 7.19 2.72
CA GLN A 99 -8.64 8.24 3.64
C GLN A 99 -9.83 8.92 4.32
N LEU A 100 -10.91 9.19 3.57
CA LEU A 100 -12.14 9.76 4.14
C LEU A 100 -12.79 8.79 5.13
N ARG A 101 -12.86 7.49 4.79
CA ARG A 101 -13.43 6.46 5.67
C ARG A 101 -12.65 6.31 6.97
N THR A 102 -11.32 6.29 6.90
CA THR A 102 -10.47 6.19 8.09
C THR A 102 -10.53 7.43 8.98
N LEU A 103 -10.89 8.59 8.43
CA LEU A 103 -11.12 9.82 9.19
C LEU A 103 -12.53 9.90 9.80
N VAL A 104 -13.55 9.40 9.10
CA VAL A 104 -14.96 9.45 9.55
C VAL A 104 -15.33 8.25 10.43
N GLY A 105 -14.66 7.11 10.28
CA GLY A 105 -14.85 5.90 11.07
C GLY A 105 -14.02 5.85 12.36
N ARG A 106 -13.31 6.93 12.72
CA ARG A 106 -12.70 7.18 14.02
C ARG A 106 -13.52 8.20 14.78
#